data_AF-A0A024UKQ8-F1
#
_entry.id   AF-A0A024UKQ8-F1
#
_cell.length_a   1.000
_cell.length_b   1.000
_cell.length_c   1.000
_cell.angle_alpha   90.00
_cell.angle_beta   90.00
_cell.angle_gamma   90.00
#
_symmetry.space_group_name_H-M   'P 1'
#
loop_
_entity.id
_entity.type
_entity.pdbx_description
1 polymer ?
#
loop_
_entity_poly.entity_id
_entity_poly.type
_entity_poly.pdbx_seq_one_letter_code
_entity_poly.pdbx_strand_id
1 'polypeptide(L)'
;MSDLPAQFACPLLNETRHLVDCLGYIDTNYALGDTAMQKLVKLQIEQQLAQMPPCDDDHYLAYLPCMDLKLDSLEMKRVAAKVKLTSIDTNKYRVVPPAPSQLKQQSQTEQLEAWQKATNNAKIAIEHQQTRILNLEMQNKYGANRWKLQVGVLHGINERCKDELDDLRKQTDQVNMERKEEQLLNADKLQGLERRRNDLTLKTQWIQQACSSLERNLKRLKPNPVE
;
A
#
# COMPACT_ATOMS: atom_id res chain seq x y z
N MET A 1 12.97 -8.59 14.48
CA MET A 1 12.79 -7.22 13.99
C MET A 1 14.06 -6.82 13.27
N SER A 2 14.12 -7.04 11.95
CA SER A 2 15.18 -6.50 11.11
C SER A 2 15.00 -4.99 11.03
N ASP A 3 15.99 -4.24 11.51
CA ASP A 3 16.04 -2.78 11.47
C ASP A 3 15.89 -2.27 10.03
N LEU A 4 14.67 -1.94 9.65
CA LEU A 4 14.47 -0.96 8.58
C LEU A 4 15.11 0.34 9.08
N PRO A 5 16.02 0.96 8.32
CA PRO A 5 16.64 2.20 8.78
C PRO A 5 15.53 3.20 9.11
N ALA A 6 15.67 3.88 10.26
CA ALA A 6 14.70 4.82 10.83
C ALA A 6 14.23 5.94 9.88
N GLN A 7 14.81 6.02 8.68
CA GLN A 7 14.52 6.93 7.58
C GLN A 7 13.21 6.62 6.84
N PHE A 8 12.59 5.44 7.02
CA PHE A 8 11.37 5.06 6.28
C PHE A 8 10.10 4.92 7.14
N ALA A 9 10.18 5.22 8.43
CA ALA A 9 9.02 5.19 9.32
C ALA A 9 8.51 6.62 9.54
N CYS A 10 7.19 6.84 9.44
CA CYS A 10 6.61 8.14 9.75
C CYS A 10 6.97 8.53 11.21
N PRO A 11 7.70 9.63 11.43
CA PRO A 11 8.18 9.99 12.77
C PRO A 11 7.04 10.16 13.79
N LEU A 12 5.89 10.68 13.33
CA LEU A 12 4.67 10.87 14.13
C LEU A 12 4.14 9.56 14.75
N LEU A 13 4.31 8.41 14.07
CA LEU A 13 3.86 7.11 14.57
C LEU A 13 4.82 6.53 15.62
N ASN A 14 6.11 6.87 15.56
CA ASN A 14 7.09 6.39 16.54
C ASN A 14 7.03 7.19 17.85
N GLU A 15 6.85 8.51 17.77
CA GLU A 15 6.78 9.38 18.95
C GLU A 15 5.57 9.06 19.84
N THR A 16 4.43 8.77 19.23
CA THR A 16 3.16 8.54 19.96
C THR A 16 2.88 7.07 20.25
N ARG A 17 3.73 6.14 19.80
CA ARG A 17 3.48 4.69 19.88
C ARG A 17 3.16 4.20 21.29
N HIS A 18 3.83 4.74 22.30
CA HIS A 18 3.65 4.36 23.70
C HIS A 18 2.34 4.86 24.32
N LEU A 19 1.67 5.83 23.67
CA LEU A 19 0.39 6.39 24.11
C LEU A 19 -0.82 5.63 23.52
N VAL A 20 -0.57 4.79 22.51
CA VAL A 20 -1.62 4.06 21.79
C VAL A 20 -1.62 2.61 22.28
N ASP A 21 -2.59 2.29 23.14
CA ASP A 21 -2.88 0.92 23.55
C ASP A 21 -4.23 0.47 22.94
N CYS A 22 -4.23 -0.67 22.26
CA CYS A 22 -5.43 -1.27 21.70
C CYS A 22 -5.32 -2.80 21.66
N LEU A 23 -6.29 -3.49 22.27
CA LEU A 23 -6.23 -4.93 22.50
C LEU A 23 -7.06 -5.70 21.45
N GLY A 24 -6.60 -5.70 20.20
CA GLY A 24 -7.37 -6.27 19.08
C GLY A 24 -7.82 -7.74 19.21
N TYR A 25 -7.12 -8.58 19.98
CA TYR A 25 -7.53 -9.97 20.24
C TYR A 25 -8.58 -10.10 21.36
N ILE A 26 -8.76 -9.07 22.18
CA ILE A 26 -9.70 -9.03 23.31
C ILE A 26 -10.95 -8.22 22.93
N ASP A 27 -10.74 -7.05 22.33
CA ASP A 27 -11.78 -6.11 21.91
C ASP A 27 -12.39 -6.53 20.57
N THR A 28 -12.99 -7.71 20.53
CA THR A 28 -13.54 -8.28 19.29
C THR A 28 -14.77 -7.55 18.78
N ASN A 29 -15.42 -6.69 19.57
CA ASN A 29 -16.69 -6.05 19.21
C ASN A 29 -16.60 -5.24 17.89
N TYR A 30 -15.47 -4.57 17.66
CA TYR A 30 -15.24 -3.83 16.41
C TYR A 30 -14.97 -4.79 15.24
N ALA A 31 -14.11 -5.78 15.47
CA ALA A 31 -13.62 -6.72 14.47
C ALA A 31 -14.68 -7.75 14.04
N LEU A 32 -15.57 -8.14 14.96
CA LEU A 32 -16.69 -9.06 14.73
C LEU A 32 -17.83 -8.41 13.92
N GLY A 33 -17.69 -7.12 13.57
CA GLY A 33 -18.57 -6.45 12.62
C GLY A 33 -19.78 -5.78 13.25
N ASP A 34 -19.73 -5.36 14.53
CA ASP A 34 -20.79 -4.54 15.10
C ASP A 34 -20.91 -3.21 14.33
N THR A 35 -21.89 -3.18 13.45
CA THR A 35 -22.09 -2.09 12.48
C THR A 35 -22.47 -0.79 13.19
N ALA A 36 -23.12 -0.87 14.37
CA ALA A 36 -23.48 0.32 15.14
C ALA A 36 -22.23 1.00 15.70
N MET A 37 -21.34 0.22 16.32
CA MET A 37 -20.09 0.73 16.88
C MET A 37 -19.17 1.29 15.78
N GLN A 38 -19.03 0.59 14.65
CA GLN A 38 -18.24 1.07 13.52
C GLN A 38 -18.77 2.39 12.96
N LYS A 39 -20.09 2.53 12.82
CA LYS A 39 -20.72 3.79 12.36
C LYS A 39 -20.46 4.94 13.33
N LEU A 40 -20.61 4.70 14.63
CA LEU A 40 -20.35 5.70 15.67
C LEU A 40 -18.88 6.16 15.62
N VAL A 41 -17.94 5.22 15.60
CA VAL A 41 -16.50 5.51 15.54
C VAL A 41 -16.16 6.34 14.29
N LYS A 42 -16.68 5.95 13.12
CA LYS A 42 -16.46 6.70 11.87
C LYS A 42 -17.02 8.12 11.95
N LEU A 43 -18.23 8.28 12.45
CA LEU A 43 -18.86 9.60 12.63
C LEU A 43 -18.03 10.48 13.57
N GLN A 44 -17.55 9.92 14.68
CA GLN A 44 -16.69 10.66 15.62
C GLN A 44 -15.38 11.10 14.94
N ILE A 45 -14.75 10.22 14.15
CA ILE A 45 -13.54 10.54 13.37
C ILE A 45 -13.83 11.68 12.39
N GLU A 46 -14.94 11.61 11.64
CA GLU A 46 -15.33 12.66 10.70
C GLU A 46 -15.57 14.01 11.38
N GLN A 47 -16.21 14.01 12.56
CA GLN A 47 -16.39 15.23 13.36
C GLN A 47 -15.08 15.83 13.82
N GLN A 48 -14.13 15.00 14.26
CA GLN A 48 -12.80 15.47 14.67
C GLN A 48 -12.02 16.00 13.46
N LEU A 49 -12.06 15.29 12.33
CA LEU A 49 -11.43 15.74 11.07
C LEU A 49 -12.00 17.07 10.58
N ALA A 50 -13.29 17.32 10.77
CA ALA A 50 -13.91 18.60 10.41
C ALA A 50 -13.48 19.77 11.31
N GLN A 51 -13.05 19.48 12.54
CA GLN A 51 -12.54 20.47 13.50
C GLN A 51 -11.03 20.71 13.36
N MET A 52 -10.30 19.72 12.87
CA MET A 52 -8.85 19.79 12.69
C MET A 52 -8.49 20.76 11.56
N PRO A 53 -7.34 21.46 11.67
CA PRO A 53 -6.81 22.24 10.55
C PRO A 53 -6.49 21.31 9.36
N PRO A 54 -6.46 21.84 8.12
CA PRO A 54 -6.02 21.07 6.96
C PRO A 54 -4.61 20.52 7.20
N CYS A 55 -4.36 19.30 6.73
CA CYS A 55 -3.06 18.65 6.91
C CYS A 55 -1.97 19.45 6.19
N ASP A 56 -0.86 19.70 6.88
CA ASP A 56 0.34 20.28 6.27
C ASP A 56 1.03 19.20 5.42
N ASP A 57 0.69 19.13 4.14
CA ASP A 57 1.21 18.14 3.19
C ASP A 57 2.75 18.12 3.17
N ASP A 58 3.38 19.29 3.25
CA ASP A 58 4.84 19.42 3.27
C ASP A 58 5.47 18.78 4.51
N HIS A 59 4.83 18.90 5.68
CA HIS A 59 5.30 18.29 6.91
C HIS A 59 5.03 16.78 6.93
N TYR A 60 3.84 16.37 6.48
CA TYR A 60 3.45 14.96 6.41
C TYR A 60 4.35 14.18 5.44
N LEU A 61 4.80 14.78 4.34
CA LEU A 61 5.63 14.11 3.33
C LEU A 61 7.14 14.31 3.56
N ALA A 62 7.56 15.15 4.51
CA ALA A 62 8.97 15.47 4.76
C ALA A 62 9.84 14.26 5.13
N TYR A 63 9.24 13.19 5.67
CA TYR A 63 9.98 11.97 6.01
C TYR A 63 10.31 11.11 4.78
N LEU A 64 9.64 11.32 3.65
CA LEU A 64 9.91 10.57 2.44
C LEU A 64 11.21 11.08 1.80
N PRO A 65 12.07 10.17 1.29
CA PRO A 65 13.28 10.59 0.60
C PRO A 65 12.92 11.41 -0.64
N CYS A 66 13.64 12.52 -0.85
CA CYS A 66 13.52 13.28 -2.09
C CYS A 66 13.94 12.39 -3.27
N MET A 67 12.99 12.10 -4.16
CA MET A 67 13.24 11.28 -5.34
C MET A 67 13.99 12.13 -6.37
N ASP A 68 15.32 11.92 -6.47
CA ASP A 68 16.11 12.44 -7.61
C ASP A 68 15.75 11.64 -8.86
N LEU A 69 14.64 12.04 -9.48
CA LEU A 69 14.19 11.52 -10.75
C LEU A 69 15.16 12.01 -11.83
N LYS A 70 16.22 11.23 -12.09
CA LYS A 70 17.09 11.36 -13.27
C LYS A 70 16.35 11.00 -14.56
N LEU A 71 15.15 11.53 -14.76
CA LEU A 71 14.38 11.36 -15.97
C LEU A 71 14.94 12.31 -17.04
N ASP A 72 15.04 11.79 -18.26
CA ASP A 72 15.32 12.61 -19.43
C ASP A 72 14.32 13.77 -19.49
N SER A 73 14.84 14.99 -19.47
CA SER A 73 14.06 16.23 -19.53
C SER A 73 13.08 16.30 -20.71
N LEU A 74 13.29 15.47 -21.74
CA LEU A 74 12.44 15.34 -22.92
C LEU A 74 11.10 14.67 -22.64
N GLU A 75 11.09 13.55 -21.92
CA GLU A 75 9.85 12.85 -21.56
C GLU A 75 9.03 13.67 -20.58
N MET A 76 9.70 14.35 -19.64
CA MET A 76 9.04 15.26 -18.70
C MET A 76 8.32 16.41 -19.45
N LYS A 77 8.96 16.98 -20.47
CA LYS A 77 8.36 18.03 -21.33
C LYS A 77 7.19 17.49 -22.15
N ARG A 78 7.29 16.27 -22.71
CA ARG A 78 6.20 15.64 -23.46
C ARG A 78 4.97 15.40 -22.57
N VAL A 79 5.19 14.87 -21.36
CA VAL A 79 4.13 14.62 -20.37
C VAL A 79 3.50 15.92 -19.89
N ALA A 80 4.30 16.95 -19.60
CA ALA A 80 3.81 18.29 -19.27
C ALA A 80 2.96 18.88 -20.41
N ALA A 81 3.36 18.65 -21.66
CA ALA A 81 2.59 19.03 -22.85
C ALA A 81 1.38 18.11 -23.14
N LYS A 82 1.14 17.06 -22.33
CA LYS A 82 0.08 16.06 -22.50
C LYS A 82 0.04 15.40 -23.88
N VAL A 83 1.21 15.32 -24.55
CA VAL A 83 1.32 14.70 -25.88
C VAL A 83 1.33 13.18 -25.69
N LYS A 84 0.40 12.46 -26.32
CA LYS A 84 0.35 11.00 -26.27
C LYS A 84 1.59 10.40 -26.95
N LEU A 85 2.08 9.28 -26.43
CA LEU A 85 3.18 8.54 -27.06
C LEU A 85 2.75 8.09 -28.46
N THR A 86 3.65 8.20 -29.45
CA THR A 86 3.38 7.67 -30.79
C THR A 86 3.37 6.14 -30.74
N SER A 87 2.36 5.52 -31.38
CA SER A 87 2.33 4.07 -31.55
C SER A 87 3.50 3.62 -32.42
N ILE A 88 3.99 2.40 -32.18
CA ILE A 88 4.99 1.76 -33.05
C ILE A 88 4.43 1.73 -34.48
N ASP A 89 5.19 2.28 -35.43
CA ASP A 89 4.78 2.30 -36.83
C ASP A 89 4.98 0.92 -37.46
N THR A 90 3.88 0.18 -37.60
CA THR A 90 3.87 -1.15 -38.24
C THR A 90 4.05 -1.09 -39.75
N ASN A 91 3.90 0.09 -40.37
CA ASN A 91 3.97 0.23 -41.82
C ASN A 91 5.40 0.42 -42.34
N LYS A 92 6.35 0.76 -41.45
CA LYS A 92 7.75 1.05 -41.80
C LYS A 92 8.46 -0.07 -42.56
N TYR A 93 8.07 -1.32 -42.34
CA TYR A 93 8.68 -2.49 -43.00
C TYR A 93 7.77 -3.14 -44.04
N ARG A 94 6.61 -2.54 -44.32
CA ARG A 94 5.71 -3.04 -45.36
C ARG A 94 6.22 -2.55 -46.71
N VAL A 95 6.48 -3.48 -47.62
CA VAL A 95 6.76 -3.16 -49.01
C VAL A 95 5.43 -2.81 -49.68
N VAL A 96 5.24 -1.53 -49.96
CA VAL A 96 4.06 -1.02 -50.68
C VAL A 96 4.55 -0.29 -51.93
N PRO A 97 3.94 -0.54 -53.10
CA PRO A 97 4.22 0.26 -54.28
C PRO A 97 3.77 1.72 -54.04
N PRO A 98 4.36 2.71 -54.74
CA PRO A 98 3.92 4.09 -54.65
C PRO A 98 2.43 4.18 -55.04
N ALA A 99 1.67 4.98 -54.30
CA ALA A 99 0.22 5.03 -54.48
C ALA A 99 -0.12 5.58 -55.89
N PRO A 100 -1.16 5.05 -56.56
CA PRO A 100 -1.56 5.54 -57.88
C PRO A 100 -1.95 7.02 -57.89
N SER A 101 -2.33 7.59 -56.73
CA SER A 101 -2.57 9.02 -56.54
C SER A 101 -1.28 9.86 -56.58
N GLN A 102 -0.18 9.34 -56.02
CA GLN A 102 1.15 9.98 -56.06
C GLN A 102 1.72 9.99 -57.49
N LEU A 103 1.41 8.96 -58.28
CA LEU A 103 1.89 8.82 -59.65
C LEU A 103 1.10 9.64 -60.68
N LYS A 104 -0.16 9.99 -60.42
CA LYS A 104 -1.04 10.66 -61.39
C LYS A 104 -1.07 12.19 -61.29
N GLN A 105 -0.67 12.77 -60.15
CA GLN A 105 -0.86 14.21 -59.87
C GLN A 105 0.43 15.01 -59.67
N GLN A 106 1.60 14.39 -59.80
CA GLN A 106 2.89 14.98 -59.43
C GLN A 106 3.83 15.20 -60.62
N SER A 107 4.77 16.13 -60.47
CA SER A 107 5.83 16.41 -61.43
C SER A 107 6.67 15.15 -61.73
N GLN A 108 7.28 15.06 -62.92
CA GLN A 108 8.09 13.89 -63.31
C GLN A 108 9.21 13.58 -62.30
N THR A 109 9.74 14.60 -61.63
CA THR A 109 10.74 14.51 -60.57
C THR A 109 10.19 13.87 -59.28
N GLU A 110 8.98 14.25 -58.87
CA GLU A 110 8.33 13.68 -57.68
C GLU A 110 7.91 12.22 -57.89
N GLN A 111 7.50 11.87 -59.11
CA GLN A 111 7.23 10.48 -59.48
C GLN A 111 8.49 9.62 -59.38
N LEU A 112 9.64 10.11 -59.86
CA LEU A 112 10.92 9.43 -59.74
C LEU A 112 11.33 9.24 -58.27
N GLU A 113 11.14 10.27 -57.45
CA GLU A 113 11.45 10.21 -56.02
C GLU A 113 10.56 9.18 -55.27
N ALA A 114 9.27 9.10 -55.62
CA ALA A 114 8.36 8.11 -55.05
C ALA A 114 8.79 6.66 -55.38
N TRP A 115 9.22 6.40 -56.62
CA TRP A 115 9.77 5.11 -57.02
C TRP A 115 11.11 4.79 -56.33
N GLN A 116 11.98 5.78 -56.17
CA GLN A 116 13.24 5.62 -55.44
C GLN A 116 12.99 5.27 -53.97
N LYS A 117 12.05 5.97 -53.31
CA LYS A 117 11.65 5.67 -51.92
C LYS A 117 11.07 4.26 -51.79
N ALA A 118 10.18 3.84 -52.69
CA ALA A 118 9.62 2.49 -52.70
C ALA A 118 10.69 1.42 -52.94
N THR A 119 11.65 1.67 -53.84
CA THR A 119 12.78 0.77 -54.12
C THR A 119 13.71 0.65 -52.92
N ASN A 120 14.01 1.76 -52.25
CA ASN A 120 14.84 1.76 -51.04
C ASN A 120 14.14 1.03 -49.89
N ASN A 121 12.83 1.21 -49.72
CA ASN A 121 12.05 0.45 -48.74
C ASN A 121 12.06 -1.06 -49.05
N ALA A 122 11.91 -1.44 -50.32
CA ALA A 122 12.02 -2.84 -50.73
C ALA A 122 13.40 -3.45 -50.42
N LYS A 123 14.49 -2.70 -50.67
CA LYS A 123 15.86 -3.13 -50.29
C LYS A 123 15.97 -3.35 -48.79
N ILE A 124 15.51 -2.39 -47.98
CA ILE A 124 15.51 -2.50 -46.51
C ILE A 124 14.73 -3.75 -46.05
N ALA A 125 13.57 -4.00 -46.66
CA ALA A 125 12.75 -5.16 -46.31
C ALA A 125 13.43 -6.50 -46.64
N ILE A 126 14.16 -6.58 -47.76
CA ILE A 126 14.95 -7.77 -48.13
C ILE A 126 16.05 -8.02 -47.09
N GLU A 127 16.83 -7.00 -46.74
CA GLU A 127 17.89 -7.11 -45.73
C GLU A 127 17.34 -7.53 -44.36
N HIS A 128 16.20 -6.96 -43.96
CA HIS A 128 15.51 -7.35 -42.73
C HIS A 128 15.06 -8.82 -42.79
N GLN A 129 14.52 -9.28 -43.92
CA GLN A 129 14.09 -10.65 -44.08
C GLN A 129 15.28 -11.64 -44.09
N GLN A 130 16.42 -11.28 -44.69
CA GLN A 130 17.64 -12.07 -44.61
C GLN A 130 18.13 -12.21 -43.15
N THR A 131 18.17 -11.08 -42.42
CA THR A 131 18.51 -11.08 -40.98
C THR A 131 17.53 -11.94 -40.18
N ARG A 132 16.23 -11.86 -40.48
CA ARG A 132 15.20 -12.67 -39.83
C ARG A 132 15.42 -14.17 -40.08
N ILE A 133 15.77 -14.58 -41.30
CA ILE A 133 16.07 -15.98 -41.61
C ILE A 133 17.25 -16.46 -40.76
N LEU A 134 18.34 -15.70 -40.69
CA LEU A 134 19.49 -16.03 -39.87
C LEU A 134 19.14 -16.14 -38.37
N ASN A 135 18.33 -15.21 -37.87
CA ASN A 135 17.83 -15.26 -36.48
C ASN A 135 16.96 -16.50 -36.22
N LEU A 136 16.09 -16.88 -37.18
CA LEU A 136 15.26 -18.07 -37.08
C LEU A 136 16.09 -19.35 -37.13
N GLU A 137 17.14 -19.41 -37.95
CA GLU A 137 18.07 -20.53 -37.97
C GLU A 137 18.79 -20.68 -36.62
N MET A 138 19.26 -19.57 -36.04
CA MET A 138 19.86 -19.57 -34.72
C MET A 138 18.86 -19.99 -33.63
N GLN A 139 17.62 -19.52 -33.70
CA GLN A 139 16.56 -19.93 -32.79
C GLN A 139 16.21 -21.41 -32.94
N ASN A 140 16.16 -21.95 -34.15
CA ASN A 140 15.87 -23.35 -34.37
C ASN A 140 17.00 -24.24 -33.81
N LYS A 141 18.26 -23.82 -33.97
CA LYS A 141 19.43 -24.56 -33.45
C LYS A 141 19.54 -24.53 -31.92
N TYR A 142 19.34 -23.36 -31.29
CA TYR A 142 19.66 -23.16 -29.87
C TYR A 142 18.46 -22.84 -28.96
N GLY A 143 17.32 -22.46 -29.54
CA GLY A 143 16.18 -21.93 -28.82
C GLY A 143 15.60 -22.91 -27.80
N ALA A 144 15.40 -24.17 -28.19
CA ALA A 144 14.83 -25.18 -27.30
C ALA A 144 15.72 -25.44 -26.06
N ASN A 145 17.03 -25.58 -26.26
CA ASN A 145 17.98 -25.82 -25.17
C ASN A 145 18.12 -24.60 -24.26
N ARG A 146 18.20 -23.39 -24.84
CA ARG A 146 18.22 -22.14 -24.07
C ARG A 146 16.94 -21.94 -23.26
N TRP A 147 15.79 -22.28 -23.84
CA TRP A 147 14.51 -22.21 -23.14
C TRP A 147 14.45 -23.15 -21.94
N LYS A 148 14.90 -24.41 -22.09
CA LYS A 148 14.97 -25.35 -20.96
C LYS A 148 15.86 -24.84 -19.83
N LEU A 149 17.02 -24.27 -20.15
CA LEU A 149 17.90 -23.65 -19.16
C LEU A 149 17.20 -22.49 -18.45
N GLN A 150 16.53 -21.62 -19.21
CA GLN A 150 15.78 -20.49 -18.64
C GLN A 150 14.66 -20.96 -17.73
N VAL A 151 13.93 -22.03 -18.09
CA VAL A 151 12.91 -22.63 -17.23
C VAL A 151 13.52 -23.14 -15.92
N GLY A 152 14.70 -23.77 -15.97
CA GLY A 152 15.41 -24.20 -14.75
C GLY A 152 15.80 -23.02 -13.85
N VAL A 153 16.29 -21.92 -14.43
CA VAL A 153 16.60 -20.69 -13.69
C VAL A 153 15.34 -20.08 -13.06
N LEU A 154 14.25 -19.99 -13.83
CA LEU A 154 12.97 -19.47 -13.36
C LEU A 154 12.37 -20.32 -12.25
N HIS A 155 12.48 -21.65 -12.35
CA HIS A 155 12.06 -22.55 -11.29
C HIS A 155 12.88 -22.31 -10.01
N GLY A 156 14.21 -22.19 -10.11
CA GLY A 156 15.05 -21.88 -8.96
C GLY A 156 14.75 -20.51 -8.32
N ILE A 157 14.38 -19.50 -9.12
CA ILE A 157 13.90 -18.21 -8.59
C ILE A 157 12.56 -18.40 -7.89
N ASN A 158 11.64 -19.16 -8.47
CA ASN A 158 10.32 -19.40 -7.91
C ASN A 158 10.38 -20.11 -6.56
N GLU A 159 11.21 -21.14 -6.42
CA GLU A 159 11.40 -21.83 -5.13
C GLU A 159 11.99 -20.91 -4.08
N ARG A 160 13.02 -20.10 -4.42
CA ARG A 160 13.54 -19.10 -3.47
C ARG A 160 12.49 -18.10 -3.00
N CYS A 161 11.67 -17.57 -3.92
CA CYS A 161 10.60 -16.65 -3.54
C CYS A 161 9.53 -17.33 -2.66
N LYS A 162 9.27 -18.62 -2.85
CA LYS A 162 8.37 -19.37 -1.96
C LYS A 162 8.97 -19.54 -0.57
N ASP A 163 10.24 -19.92 -0.49
CA ASP A 163 10.96 -20.07 0.78
C ASP A 163 10.97 -18.74 1.57
N GLU A 164 11.30 -17.64 0.90
CA GLU A 164 11.27 -16.29 1.49
C GLU A 164 9.87 -15.91 2.00
N LEU A 165 8.83 -16.25 1.24
CA LEU A 165 7.44 -15.99 1.61
C LEU A 165 7.03 -16.82 2.83
N ASP A 166 7.37 -18.10 2.87
CA ASP A 166 7.05 -18.98 3.99
C ASP A 166 7.82 -18.57 5.26
N ASP A 167 9.06 -18.10 5.13
CA ASP A 167 9.80 -17.55 6.27
C ASP A 167 9.20 -16.23 6.77
N LEU A 168 8.76 -15.34 5.87
CA LEU A 168 8.03 -14.12 6.25
C LEU A 168 6.68 -14.43 6.93
N ARG A 169 5.99 -15.48 6.49
CA ARG A 169 4.76 -15.96 7.16
C ARG A 169 5.06 -16.43 8.57
N LYS A 170 6.08 -17.29 8.76
CA LYS A 170 6.50 -17.74 10.10
C LYS A 170 6.85 -16.57 11.01
N GLN A 171 7.58 -15.56 10.49
CA GLN A 171 7.90 -14.35 11.25
C GLN A 171 6.65 -13.56 11.64
N THR A 172 5.70 -13.43 10.71
CA THR A 172 4.43 -12.75 10.97
C THR A 172 3.60 -13.50 12.01
N ASP A 173 3.52 -14.82 11.89
CA ASP A 173 2.79 -15.67 12.83
C ASP A 173 3.43 -15.64 14.21
N GLN A 174 4.75 -15.68 14.32
CA GLN A 174 5.47 -15.54 15.58
C GLN A 174 5.11 -14.22 16.28
N VAL A 175 5.17 -13.10 15.55
CA VAL A 175 4.79 -11.79 16.09
C VAL A 175 3.32 -11.74 16.51
N ASN A 176 2.42 -12.36 15.74
CA ASN A 176 1.00 -12.44 16.10
C ASN A 176 0.77 -13.31 17.35
N MET A 177 1.51 -14.41 17.50
CA MET A 177 1.45 -15.26 18.70
C MET A 177 1.93 -14.50 19.93
N GLU A 178 3.10 -13.83 19.84
CA GLU A 178 3.64 -13.00 20.93
C GLU A 178 2.65 -11.91 21.36
N ARG A 179 2.08 -11.17 20.39
CA ARG A 179 1.04 -10.16 20.67
C ARG A 179 -0.17 -10.77 21.35
N LYS A 180 -0.64 -11.93 20.90
CA LYS A 180 -1.82 -12.58 21.48
C LYS A 180 -1.55 -13.00 22.92
N GLU A 181 -0.38 -13.56 23.20
CA GLU A 181 0.02 -13.96 24.56
C GLU A 181 0.08 -12.74 25.50
N GLU A 182 0.75 -11.67 25.07
CA GLU A 182 0.86 -10.42 25.84
C GLU A 182 -0.53 -9.83 26.15
N GLN A 183 -1.40 -9.77 25.14
CA GLN A 183 -2.75 -9.28 25.32
C GLN A 183 -3.53 -10.15 26.31
N LEU A 184 -3.54 -11.47 26.16
CA LEU A 184 -4.26 -12.37 27.07
C LEU A 184 -3.79 -12.23 28.52
N LEU A 185 -2.48 -12.10 28.75
CA LEU A 185 -1.92 -11.89 30.08
C LEU A 185 -2.35 -10.55 30.68
N ASN A 186 -2.40 -9.49 29.87
CA ASN A 186 -2.87 -8.17 30.32
C ASN A 186 -4.38 -8.12 30.51
N ALA A 187 -5.16 -8.87 29.73
CA ALA A 187 -6.61 -9.00 29.89
C ALA A 187 -6.98 -9.52 31.28
N ASP A 188 -6.32 -10.58 31.75
CA ASP A 188 -6.61 -11.17 33.06
C ASP A 188 -6.32 -10.16 34.19
N LYS A 189 -5.20 -9.44 34.07
CA LYS A 189 -4.88 -8.33 34.99
C LYS A 189 -5.94 -7.23 34.99
N LEU A 190 -6.40 -6.81 33.80
CA LEU A 190 -7.43 -5.78 33.65
C LEU A 190 -8.75 -6.22 34.28
N GLN A 191 -9.18 -7.46 34.03
CA GLN A 191 -10.38 -8.02 34.65
C GLN A 191 -10.25 -8.10 36.18
N GLY A 192 -9.08 -8.48 36.70
CA GLY A 192 -8.79 -8.48 38.13
C GLY A 192 -8.88 -7.08 38.74
N LEU A 193 -8.30 -6.08 38.08
CA LEU A 193 -8.39 -4.68 38.50
C LEU A 193 -9.82 -4.13 38.43
N GLU A 194 -10.58 -4.50 37.40
CA GLU A 194 -11.97 -4.10 37.27
C GLU A 194 -12.85 -4.68 38.39
N ARG A 195 -12.70 -5.98 38.69
CA ARG A 195 -13.39 -6.61 39.82
C ARG A 195 -13.06 -5.89 41.13
N ARG A 196 -11.77 -5.65 41.39
CA ARG A 196 -11.33 -4.92 42.60
C ARG A 196 -11.88 -3.50 42.65
N ARG A 197 -11.91 -2.79 41.52
CA ARG A 197 -12.52 -1.46 41.41
C ARG A 197 -14.00 -1.52 41.80
N ASN A 198 -14.74 -2.45 41.20
CA ASN A 198 -16.18 -2.60 41.46
C ASN A 198 -16.44 -2.93 42.95
N ASP A 199 -15.65 -3.83 43.54
CA ASP A 199 -15.74 -4.18 44.96
C ASP A 199 -15.49 -2.97 45.86
N LEU A 200 -14.45 -2.16 45.57
CA LEU A 200 -14.14 -0.96 46.35
C LEU A 200 -15.23 0.11 46.21
N THR A 201 -15.77 0.31 45.01
CA THR A 201 -16.89 1.22 44.76
C THR A 201 -18.12 0.79 45.56
N LEU A 202 -18.48 -0.50 45.53
CA LEU A 202 -19.58 -1.05 46.31
C LEU A 202 -19.34 -0.87 47.81
N LYS A 203 -18.16 -1.23 48.32
CA LYS A 203 -17.82 -1.02 49.74
C LYS A 203 -17.96 0.45 50.15
N THR A 204 -17.48 1.36 49.30
CA THR A 204 -17.59 2.81 49.55
C THR A 204 -19.05 3.26 49.60
N GLN A 205 -19.88 2.78 48.67
CA GLN A 205 -21.31 3.05 48.65
C GLN A 205 -22.02 2.52 49.91
N TRP A 206 -21.68 1.30 50.35
CA TRP A 206 -22.23 0.70 51.57
C TRP A 206 -21.84 1.50 52.83
N ILE A 207 -20.59 1.95 52.91
CA ILE A 207 -20.12 2.82 54.00
C ILE A 207 -20.88 4.14 54.00
N GLN A 208 -21.04 4.79 52.84
CA GLN A 208 -21.80 6.04 52.73
C GLN A 208 -23.25 5.87 53.18
N GLN A 209 -23.91 4.77 52.79
CA GLN A 209 -25.29 4.46 53.21
C GLN A 209 -25.38 4.23 54.73
N ALA A 210 -24.43 3.48 55.30
CA ALA A 210 -24.36 3.24 56.74
C ALA A 210 -24.15 4.54 57.53
N CYS A 211 -23.18 5.38 57.11
CA CYS A 211 -22.93 6.70 57.71
C CYS A 211 -24.18 7.59 57.63
N SER A 212 -24.83 7.67 56.47
CA SER A 212 -26.08 8.44 56.30
C SER A 212 -27.21 7.94 57.22
N SER A 213 -27.34 6.62 57.42
CA SER A 213 -28.31 6.06 58.35
C SER A 213 -27.99 6.39 59.81
N LEU A 214 -26.71 6.28 60.20
CA LEU A 214 -26.25 6.64 61.54
C LEU A 214 -26.43 8.13 61.82
N GLU A 215 -26.12 9.00 60.87
CA GLU A 215 -26.37 10.45 60.96
C GLU A 215 -27.86 10.76 61.14
N ARG A 216 -28.74 10.08 60.40
CA ARG A 216 -30.20 10.22 60.58
C ARG A 216 -30.65 9.79 61.97
N ASN A 217 -30.11 8.69 62.49
CA ASN A 217 -30.41 8.23 63.84
C ASN A 217 -29.88 9.19 64.92
N LEU A 218 -28.67 9.71 64.76
CA LEU A 218 -28.10 10.72 65.66
C LEU A 218 -28.92 12.02 65.66
N LYS A 219 -29.39 12.47 64.48
CA LYS A 219 -30.30 13.64 64.39
C LYS A 219 -31.63 13.40 65.12
N ARG A 220 -32.15 12.18 65.15
CA ARG A 220 -33.37 11.82 65.90
C ARG A 220 -33.14 11.73 67.41
N LEU A 221 -31.94 11.30 67.83
CA LEU A 221 -31.58 11.10 69.23
C LEU A 221 -31.09 12.38 69.92
N LYS A 222 -30.56 13.35 69.17
CA LYS A 222 -30.32 14.69 69.72
C LYS A 222 -31.69 15.32 70.01
N PRO A 223 -32.06 15.59 71.27
CA PRO A 223 -33.25 16.38 71.54
C PRO A 223 -33.09 17.72 70.83
N ASN A 224 -34.17 18.24 70.24
CA ASN A 224 -34.20 19.65 69.84
C ASN A 224 -33.63 20.45 71.03
N PRO A 225 -32.62 21.33 70.82
CA PRO A 225 -32.26 22.27 71.86
C PRO A 225 -33.55 23.02 72.22
N VAL A 226 -34.07 22.72 73.40
CA VAL A 226 -35.14 23.48 74.02
C VAL A 226 -34.58 24.89 74.17
N GLU A 227 -35.33 25.87 73.67
CA GLU A 227 -35.07 27.31 73.86
C GLU A 227 -34.77 27.65 75.33
#